data_AF-A0A1W1UB08-F1
#
_entry.id   AF-A0A1W1UB08-F1
#
_cell.length_a   1.000
_cell.length_b   1.000
_cell.length_c   1.000
_cell.angle_alpha   90.00
_cell.angle_beta   90.00
_cell.angle_gamma   90.00
#
_symmetry.space_group_name_H-M   'P 1'
#
loop_
_entity.id
_entity.type
_entity.pdbx_description
1 polymer ?
#
loop_
_entity_poly.entity_id
_entity_poly.type
_entity_poly.pdbx_seq_one_letter_code
_entity_poly.pdbx_strand_id
1 'polypeptide(L)'
;MEIGLLQSIILGIIAFIAGLDLYNGLTHFHRPVVLGPIVGLVLGDLQTGILVGGTLELVWMGLAPLAGAQPPNVIIGTVVGATFAITTKTDPTVAVGVAVPFAIAVQMGITFLFSIMSAVMSRCDQMAEDANLKGIDYVNYFGLLVLGTFYFFCAFLPVYFGAEHAGKIIEMLPKQVIDGLGVAGGIMPAIGFAVLMKIMMKNVYIPYFILGFVAAAWLQLPVLAIAAAATAMAIIDYMRKGTETVEVKKEEFEDGI
;
A
#
# COMPACT_ATOMS: atom_id res chain seq x y z
N MET A 1 14.79 -9.81 19.61
CA MET A 1 15.63 -10.57 18.67
C MET A 1 16.57 -9.57 18.03
N GLU A 2 17.88 -9.83 18.03
CA GLU A 2 18.81 -8.95 17.32
C GLU A 2 18.67 -9.21 15.81
N ILE A 3 18.28 -8.18 15.06
CA ILE A 3 18.26 -8.29 13.60
C ILE A 3 19.70 -8.20 13.12
N GLY A 4 20.17 -9.26 12.46
CA GLY A 4 21.49 -9.25 11.86
C GLY A 4 21.55 -8.31 10.66
N LEU A 5 22.72 -7.70 10.42
CA LEU A 5 22.99 -6.86 9.24
C LEU A 5 22.52 -7.52 7.93
N LEU A 6 22.70 -8.84 7.81
CA LEU A 6 22.27 -9.61 6.66
C LEU A 6 20.74 -9.57 6.44
N GLN A 7 19.96 -9.70 7.51
CA GLN A 7 18.49 -9.63 7.43
C GLN A 7 18.03 -8.22 7.03
N SER A 8 18.66 -7.18 7.58
CA SER A 8 18.34 -5.80 7.21
C SER A 8 18.64 -5.52 5.73
N ILE A 9 19.76 -6.02 5.20
CA ILE A 9 20.10 -5.91 3.77
C ILE A 9 19.07 -6.64 2.92
N ILE A 10 18.69 -7.88 3.29
CA ILE A 10 17.70 -8.66 2.57
C ILE A 10 16.35 -7.92 2.52
N LEU A 11 15.90 -7.36 3.64
CA LEU A 11 14.67 -6.57 3.71
C LEU A 11 14.76 -5.28 2.88
N GLY A 12 15.93 -4.65 2.84
CA GLY A 12 16.20 -3.53 1.94
C GLY A 12 16.09 -3.92 0.47
N ILE A 13 16.64 -5.06 0.06
CA ILE A 13 16.55 -5.57 -1.32
C ILE A 13 15.10 -5.92 -1.68
N ILE A 14 14.34 -6.52 -0.75
CA ILE A 14 12.92 -6.80 -0.95
C ILE A 14 12.15 -5.49 -1.16
N ALA A 15 12.44 -4.46 -0.36
CA ALA A 15 11.83 -3.14 -0.52
C ALA A 15 12.23 -2.46 -1.83
N PHE A 16 13.48 -2.62 -2.30
CA PHE A 16 13.93 -2.17 -3.62
C PHE A 16 13.05 -2.77 -4.73
N ILE A 17 12.90 -4.10 -4.73
CA ILE A 17 12.12 -4.82 -5.75
C ILE A 17 10.64 -4.43 -5.66
N ALA A 18 10.08 -4.37 -4.44
CA ALA A 18 8.69 -3.97 -4.22
C ALA A 18 8.44 -2.51 -4.64
N GLY A 19 9.40 -1.62 -4.43
CA GLY A 19 9.32 -0.21 -4.85
C GLY A 19 9.28 -0.08 -6.36
N LEU A 20 10.10 -0.86 -7.08
CA LEU A 20 10.05 -0.93 -8.54
C LEU A 20 8.73 -1.51 -9.04
N ASP A 21 8.23 -2.56 -8.38
CA ASP A 21 6.93 -3.16 -8.71
C ASP A 21 5.78 -2.17 -8.56
N LEU A 22 5.72 -1.40 -7.48
CA LEU A 22 4.61 -0.46 -7.22
C LEU A 22 4.41 0.57 -8.34
N TYR A 23 5.46 0.98 -9.03
CA TYR A 23 5.38 2.02 -10.06
C TYR A 23 5.53 1.52 -11.50
N ASN A 24 6.11 0.32 -11.71
CA ASN A 24 6.44 -0.17 -13.05
C ASN A 24 5.86 -1.54 -13.35
N GLY A 25 6.03 -2.49 -12.43
CA GLY A 25 5.61 -3.88 -12.63
C GLY A 25 4.12 -4.11 -12.41
N LEU A 26 3.54 -3.41 -11.42
CA LEU A 26 2.15 -3.52 -10.96
C LEU A 26 1.68 -4.97 -10.77
N THR A 27 2.59 -5.89 -10.43
CA THR A 27 2.28 -7.29 -10.16
C THR A 27 1.62 -7.48 -8.79
N HIS A 28 1.49 -6.40 -8.02
CA HIS A 28 1.01 -6.35 -6.65
C HIS A 28 1.90 -7.09 -5.64
N PHE A 29 3.16 -7.32 -5.97
CA PHE A 29 4.16 -7.83 -5.03
C PHE A 29 4.36 -6.87 -3.84
N HIS A 30 4.19 -5.57 -4.06
CA HIS A 30 4.28 -4.52 -3.04
C HIS A 30 3.13 -4.55 -2.00
N ARG A 31 2.11 -5.38 -2.17
CA ARG A 31 0.96 -5.40 -1.27
C ARG A 31 1.31 -5.99 0.11
N PRO A 32 0.84 -5.39 1.21
CA PRO A 32 1.05 -5.88 2.57
C PRO A 32 0.77 -7.36 2.78
N VAL A 33 -0.26 -7.91 2.13
CA VAL A 33 -0.61 -9.33 2.22
C VAL A 33 0.47 -10.26 1.65
N VAL A 34 1.31 -9.78 0.72
CA VAL A 34 2.44 -10.52 0.15
C VAL A 34 3.74 -10.18 0.87
N LEU A 35 3.99 -8.89 1.12
CA LEU A 35 5.21 -8.42 1.79
C LEU A 35 5.31 -8.87 3.25
N GLY A 36 4.22 -8.82 4.02
CA GLY A 36 4.21 -9.20 5.43
C GLY A 36 4.71 -10.63 5.68
N PRO A 37 4.19 -11.65 4.97
CA PRO A 37 4.70 -13.01 5.04
C PRO A 37 6.18 -13.14 4.65
N ILE A 38 6.64 -12.42 3.62
CA ILE A 38 8.04 -12.44 3.19
C ILE A 38 8.95 -11.86 4.29
N VAL A 39 8.55 -10.74 4.90
CA VAL A 39 9.27 -10.14 6.02
C VAL A 39 9.32 -11.11 7.21
N GLY A 40 8.19 -11.76 7.53
CA GLY A 40 8.11 -12.79 8.55
C GLY A 40 9.04 -13.98 8.30
N LEU A 41 9.13 -14.43 7.04
CA LEU A 41 10.03 -15.52 6.64
C LEU A 41 11.50 -15.13 6.83
N VAL A 42 11.90 -13.93 6.41
CA VAL A 42 13.28 -13.43 6.56
C VAL A 42 13.67 -13.30 8.04
N LEU A 43 12.73 -12.92 8.89
CA LEU A 43 12.95 -12.73 10.32
C LEU A 43 12.72 -14.00 11.17
N GLY A 44 12.16 -15.07 10.58
CA GLY A 44 11.94 -16.36 11.26
C GLY A 44 10.62 -16.47 12.03
N ASP A 45 9.70 -15.51 11.89
CA ASP A 45 8.34 -15.56 12.45
C ASP A 45 7.31 -15.26 11.36
N LEU A 46 6.95 -16.32 10.64
CA LEU A 46 5.99 -16.26 9.54
C LEU A 46 4.57 -15.94 10.03
N GLN A 47 4.18 -16.44 11.21
CA GLN A 47 2.82 -16.26 11.72
C GLN A 47 2.54 -14.79 12.04
N THR A 48 3.46 -14.14 12.75
CA THR A 48 3.35 -12.72 13.05
C THR A 48 3.42 -11.89 11.75
N GLY A 49 4.29 -12.25 10.80
CA GLY A 49 4.35 -11.59 9.48
C GLY A 49 3.04 -11.66 8.69
N ILE A 50 2.38 -12.82 8.66
CA ILE A 50 1.06 -13.00 8.01
C ILE A 50 -0.01 -12.15 8.70
N LEU A 51 -0.07 -12.17 10.03
CA LEU A 51 -1.08 -11.43 10.79
C LEU A 51 -0.92 -9.91 10.61
N VAL A 52 0.31 -9.40 10.66
CA VAL A 52 0.60 -7.98 10.44
C VAL A 52 0.31 -7.59 8.99
N GLY A 53 0.78 -8.38 8.02
CA GLY A 53 0.51 -8.13 6.60
C GLY A 53 -0.98 -8.08 6.28
N GLY A 54 -1.76 -9.02 6.80
CA GLY A 54 -3.21 -9.04 6.64
C GLY A 54 -3.89 -7.83 7.29
N THR A 55 -3.50 -7.47 8.52
CA THR A 55 -4.05 -6.31 9.22
C THR A 55 -3.77 -5.02 8.44
N LEU A 56 -2.54 -4.86 7.99
CA LEU A 56 -2.10 -3.72 7.20
C LEU A 56 -2.77 -3.64 5.82
N GLU A 57 -3.03 -4.78 5.17
CA GLU A 57 -3.80 -4.81 3.92
C GLU A 57 -5.20 -4.22 4.11
N LEU A 58 -5.87 -4.54 5.22
CA LEU A 58 -7.20 -3.99 5.52
C LEU A 58 -7.15 -2.47 5.70
N VAL A 59 -6.08 -1.94 6.29
CA VAL A 59 -5.86 -0.49 6.47
C VAL A 59 -5.69 0.21 5.12
N TRP A 60 -4.91 -0.39 4.22
CA TRP A 60 -4.58 0.22 2.93
C TRP A 60 -5.55 -0.10 1.81
N MET A 61 -6.57 -0.91 2.05
CA MET A 61 -7.52 -1.32 1.01
C MET A 61 -8.17 -0.12 0.30
N GLY A 62 -8.44 0.98 1.02
CA GLY A 62 -9.04 2.22 0.47
C GLY A 62 -8.10 3.28 -0.02
N LEU A 63 -6.81 3.04 0.10
CA LEU A 63 -5.79 4.02 -0.20
C LEU A 63 -5.20 3.70 -1.58
N ALA A 64 -5.95 4.09 -2.63
CA ALA A 64 -5.50 4.01 -4.02
C ALA A 64 -4.99 5.37 -4.51
N PRO A 65 -3.91 5.42 -5.33
CA PRO A 65 -3.46 6.66 -5.95
C PRO A 65 -4.54 7.27 -6.85
N LEU A 66 -4.89 8.54 -6.63
CA LEU A 66 -5.88 9.28 -7.41
C LEU A 66 -5.29 10.64 -7.80
N ALA A 67 -5.18 10.91 -9.11
CA ALA A 67 -4.83 12.22 -9.67
C ALA A 67 -3.63 12.93 -8.99
N GLY A 68 -2.49 12.25 -8.87
CA GLY A 68 -1.27 12.80 -8.27
C GLY A 68 -1.23 12.82 -6.74
N ALA A 69 -2.36 12.59 -6.06
CA ALA A 69 -2.39 12.34 -4.63
C ALA A 69 -1.98 10.90 -4.35
N GLN A 70 -0.79 10.74 -3.77
CA GLN A 70 -0.26 9.44 -3.40
C GLN A 70 -0.63 9.09 -1.96
N PRO A 71 -1.24 7.92 -1.72
CA PRO A 71 -1.54 7.45 -0.37
C PRO A 71 -0.25 7.14 0.42
N PRO A 72 -0.34 7.01 1.76
CA PRO A 72 0.79 6.57 2.59
C PRO A 72 1.44 5.30 2.05
N ASN A 73 2.76 5.22 2.15
CA ASN A 73 3.54 4.17 1.51
C ASN A 73 3.34 2.79 2.16
N VAL A 74 2.71 1.88 1.42
CA VAL A 74 2.36 0.54 1.91
C VAL A 74 3.57 -0.38 2.11
N ILE A 75 4.63 -0.20 1.32
CA ILE A 75 5.82 -1.07 1.34
C ILE A 75 6.59 -0.85 2.64
N ILE A 76 7.00 0.40 2.89
CA ILE A 76 7.78 0.72 4.09
C ILE A 76 6.94 0.51 5.34
N GLY A 77 5.66 0.90 5.31
CA GLY A 77 4.77 0.64 6.44
C GLY A 77 4.68 -0.86 6.76
N THR A 78 4.62 -1.73 5.75
CA THR A 78 4.62 -3.19 5.95
C THR A 78 5.95 -3.70 6.46
N VAL A 79 7.07 -3.34 5.82
CA VAL A 79 8.40 -3.82 6.21
C VAL A 79 8.73 -3.38 7.63
N VAL A 80 8.55 -2.11 7.97
CA VAL A 80 8.84 -1.57 9.30
C VAL A 80 7.84 -2.09 10.34
N GLY A 81 6.55 -2.10 10.03
CA GLY A 81 5.51 -2.59 10.93
C GLY A 81 5.68 -4.07 11.29
N ALA A 82 5.89 -4.94 10.29
CA ALA A 82 6.12 -6.36 10.52
C ALA A 82 7.43 -6.61 11.28
N THR A 83 8.50 -5.90 10.91
CA THR A 83 9.78 -5.97 11.63
C THR A 83 9.62 -5.58 13.09
N PHE A 84 8.91 -4.49 13.36
CA PHE A 84 8.64 -4.02 14.71
C PHE A 84 7.86 -5.07 15.50
N ALA A 85 6.73 -5.54 14.99
CA ALA A 85 5.90 -6.57 15.66
C ALA A 85 6.70 -7.83 16.02
N ILE A 86 7.54 -8.30 15.10
CA ILE A 86 8.34 -9.52 15.28
C ILE A 86 9.45 -9.31 16.31
N THR A 87 10.14 -8.17 16.27
CA THR A 87 11.25 -7.89 17.18
C THR A 87 10.80 -7.65 18.62
N THR A 88 9.65 -6.99 18.79
CA THR A 88 9.12 -6.57 20.08
C THR A 88 8.06 -7.52 20.64
N LYS A 89 7.61 -8.49 19.83
CA LYS A 89 6.54 -9.43 20.15
C LYS A 89 5.24 -8.74 20.57
N THR A 90 4.97 -7.57 20.01
CA THR A 90 3.72 -6.83 20.24
C THR A 90 2.61 -7.30 19.31
N ASP A 91 1.37 -7.03 19.72
CA ASP A 91 0.21 -7.29 18.88
C ASP A 91 0.28 -6.57 17.52
N PRO A 92 -0.25 -7.20 16.45
CA PRO A 92 -0.28 -6.61 15.11
C PRO A 92 -0.95 -5.23 15.05
N THR A 93 -1.94 -4.96 15.91
CA THR A 93 -2.66 -3.67 15.96
C THR A 93 -1.76 -2.52 16.41
N VAL A 94 -0.86 -2.75 17.36
CA VAL A 94 0.13 -1.75 17.80
C VAL A 94 1.14 -1.47 16.68
N ALA A 95 1.53 -2.51 15.94
CA ALA A 95 2.43 -2.40 14.82
C ALA A 95 1.88 -1.52 13.69
N VAL A 96 0.55 -1.53 13.46
CA VAL A 96 -0.11 -0.58 12.55
C VAL A 96 0.12 0.86 12.99
N GLY A 97 -0.07 1.15 14.28
CA GLY A 97 0.11 2.50 14.83
C GLY A 97 1.54 3.02 14.62
N VAL A 98 2.54 2.13 14.73
CA VAL A 98 3.95 2.47 14.49
C VAL A 98 4.25 2.59 13.00
N ALA A 99 3.66 1.75 12.14
CA ALA A 99 3.91 1.75 10.70
C ALA A 99 3.44 3.03 9.99
N VAL A 100 2.31 3.61 10.43
CA VAL A 100 1.66 4.74 9.74
C VAL A 100 2.55 5.98 9.63
N PRO A 101 3.21 6.48 10.71
CA PRO A 101 4.14 7.60 10.61
C PRO A 101 5.27 7.39 9.59
N PHE A 102 5.88 6.19 9.57
CA PHE A 102 6.94 5.88 8.60
C PHE A 102 6.40 5.84 7.16
N ALA A 103 5.22 5.25 6.96
CA ALA A 103 4.56 5.22 5.67
C ALA A 103 4.29 6.62 5.12
N ILE A 104 3.85 7.55 5.97
CA ILE A 104 3.61 8.95 5.60
C ILE A 104 4.94 9.66 5.29
N ALA A 105 5.95 9.52 6.16
CA ALA A 105 7.23 10.19 5.99
C ALA A 105 7.94 9.78 4.69
N VAL A 106 7.95 8.48 4.39
CA VAL A 106 8.52 7.98 3.14
C VAL A 106 7.71 8.43 1.94
N GLN A 107 6.37 8.44 2.04
CA GLN A 107 5.55 8.93 0.94
C GLN A 107 5.86 10.39 0.59
N MET A 108 6.06 11.25 1.60
CA MET A 108 6.50 12.62 1.38
C MET A 108 7.87 12.68 0.68
N GLY A 109 8.80 11.82 1.09
CA GLY A 109 10.11 11.69 0.45
C GLY A 109 10.04 11.24 -1.01
N ILE A 110 9.14 10.30 -1.34
CA ILE A 110 8.92 9.86 -2.73
C ILE A 110 8.32 10.98 -3.56
N THR A 111 7.32 11.70 -3.03
CA THR A 111 6.73 12.85 -3.73
C THR A 111 7.80 13.90 -4.04
N PHE A 112 8.69 14.18 -3.09
CA PHE A 112 9.83 15.07 -3.30
C PHE A 112 10.80 14.54 -4.36
N LEU A 113 11.11 13.25 -4.33
CA LEU A 113 11.96 12.60 -5.34
C LEU A 113 11.36 12.74 -6.74
N PHE A 114 10.04 12.53 -6.89
CA PHE A 114 9.34 12.76 -8.16
C PHE A 114 9.36 14.22 -8.59
N SER A 115 9.22 15.17 -7.66
CA SER A 115 9.36 16.60 -7.97
C SER A 115 10.75 16.92 -8.52
N ILE A 116 11.83 16.35 -7.97
CA ILE A 116 13.19 16.55 -8.49
C ILE A 116 13.36 15.88 -9.86
N MET A 117 12.86 14.65 -10.02
CA MET A 117 12.97 13.92 -11.28
C MET A 117 12.18 14.57 -12.43
N SER A 118 11.17 15.40 -12.14
CA SER A 118 10.45 16.15 -13.17
C SER A 118 11.37 17.09 -13.97
N ALA A 119 12.42 17.64 -13.35
CA ALA A 119 13.41 18.48 -14.05
C ALA A 119 14.23 17.70 -15.09
N VAL A 120 14.33 16.37 -14.94
CA VAL A 120 15.02 15.49 -15.89
C VAL A 120 14.18 15.31 -17.17
N MET A 121 12.87 15.51 -17.12
CA MET A 121 11.98 15.34 -18.29
C MET A 121 12.26 16.37 -19.39
N SER A 122 12.65 17.59 -19.04
CA SER A 122 13.06 18.59 -20.04
C SER A 122 14.27 18.14 -20.88
N ARG A 123 15.13 17.27 -20.33
CA ARG A 123 16.22 16.65 -21.11
C ARG A 123 15.71 15.50 -21.97
N CYS A 124 14.70 14.76 -21.53
CA CYS A 124 14.05 13.75 -22.36
C CYS A 124 13.38 14.38 -23.59
N ASP A 125 12.79 15.55 -23.47
CA ASP A 125 12.19 16.28 -24.59
C ASP A 125 13.24 16.59 -25.68
N GLN A 126 14.40 17.11 -25.28
CA GLN A 126 15.53 17.36 -26.20
C GLN A 126 16.04 16.07 -26.84
N MET A 127 16.16 14.98 -26.07
CA MET A 127 16.59 13.68 -26.60
C MET A 127 15.56 13.08 -27.57
N ALA A 128 14.27 13.41 -27.40
CA ALA A 128 13.20 12.98 -28.31
C ALA A 128 13.25 13.75 -29.63
N GLU A 129 13.53 15.05 -29.62
CA GLU A 129 13.76 15.85 -30.83
C GLU A 129 14.91 15.30 -31.66
N ASP A 130 15.99 14.86 -31.01
CA ASP A 130 17.17 14.25 -31.64
C ASP A 130 16.97 12.76 -32.03
N ALA A 131 15.77 12.20 -31.83
CA ALA A 131 15.44 10.78 -32.03
C ALA A 131 16.41 9.81 -31.30
N ASN A 132 17.01 10.24 -30.18
CA ASN A 132 17.96 9.45 -29.41
C ASN A 132 17.24 8.53 -28.41
N LEU A 133 16.72 7.42 -28.92
CA LEU A 133 16.01 6.41 -28.12
C LEU A 133 16.88 5.85 -26.98
N LYS A 134 18.17 5.61 -27.23
CA LYS A 134 19.08 5.07 -26.22
C LYS A 134 19.27 6.02 -25.04
N GLY A 135 19.32 7.32 -25.30
CA GLY A 135 19.42 8.34 -24.26
C GLY A 135 18.22 8.31 -23.30
N ILE A 136 17.02 8.21 -23.87
CA ILE A 136 15.76 8.12 -23.12
C ILE A 136 15.72 6.83 -22.27
N ASP A 137 16.14 5.70 -22.84
CA ASP A 137 16.21 4.42 -22.12
C ASP A 137 17.14 4.53 -20.90
N TYR A 138 18.34 5.11 -21.06
CA TYR A 138 19.27 5.31 -19.94
C TYR A 138 18.69 6.19 -18.83
N VAL A 139 17.97 7.27 -19.20
CA VAL A 139 17.30 8.13 -18.21
C VAL A 139 16.22 7.36 -17.45
N ASN A 140 15.45 6.52 -18.15
CA ASN A 140 14.43 5.68 -17.52
C ASN A 140 15.06 4.67 -16.54
N TYR A 141 16.06 3.90 -16.98
CA TYR A 141 16.75 2.95 -16.11
C TYR A 141 17.45 3.62 -14.93
N PHE A 142 17.99 4.82 -15.12
CA PHE A 142 18.56 5.62 -14.05
C PHE A 142 17.48 6.04 -13.03
N GLY A 143 16.32 6.50 -13.49
CA GLY A 143 15.18 6.83 -12.64
C GLY A 143 14.70 5.64 -11.80
N LEU A 144 14.63 4.46 -12.41
CA LEU A 144 14.32 3.21 -11.71
C LEU A 144 15.35 2.91 -10.62
N LEU A 145 16.65 3.00 -10.94
CA LEU A 145 17.72 2.72 -9.99
C LEU A 145 17.67 3.70 -8.80
N VAL A 146 17.45 4.99 -9.05
CA VAL A 146 17.31 6.02 -8.01
C VAL A 146 16.12 5.72 -7.11
N LEU A 147 14.96 5.39 -7.69
CA LEU A 147 13.76 5.06 -6.94
C LEU A 147 13.94 3.80 -6.09
N GLY A 148 14.43 2.71 -6.69
CA GLY A 148 14.69 1.47 -5.97
C GLY A 148 15.69 1.67 -4.84
N THR A 149 16.77 2.42 -5.08
CA THR A 149 17.78 2.73 -4.07
C THR A 149 17.20 3.55 -2.92
N PHE A 150 16.31 4.49 -3.22
CA PHE A 150 15.58 5.24 -2.19
C PHE A 150 14.75 4.29 -1.30
N TYR A 151 14.00 3.37 -1.89
CA TYR A 151 13.26 2.34 -1.14
C TYR A 151 14.16 1.43 -0.32
N PHE A 152 15.31 1.02 -0.86
CA PHE A 152 16.30 0.22 -0.15
C PHE A 152 16.72 0.93 1.15
N PHE A 153 17.12 2.20 1.09
CA PHE A 153 17.55 2.94 2.27
C PHE A 153 16.40 3.22 3.24
N CYS A 154 15.21 3.54 2.74
CA CYS A 154 14.03 3.78 3.56
C CYS A 154 13.54 2.52 4.32
N ALA A 155 13.83 1.32 3.83
CA ALA A 155 13.59 0.07 4.55
C ALA A 155 14.78 -0.34 5.42
N PHE A 156 16.00 -0.27 4.88
CA PHE A 156 17.22 -0.71 5.55
C PHE A 156 17.49 0.09 6.83
N LEU A 157 17.43 1.43 6.77
CA LEU A 157 17.80 2.28 7.91
C LEU A 157 16.88 2.04 9.13
N PRO A 158 15.55 2.09 9.02
CA PRO A 158 14.68 1.85 10.17
C PRO A 158 14.75 0.40 10.67
N VAL A 159 14.98 -0.58 9.79
CA VAL A 159 15.10 -1.99 10.20
C VAL A 159 16.42 -2.22 10.95
N TYR A 160 17.54 -1.71 10.42
CA TYR A 160 18.86 -1.93 11.02
C TYR A 160 19.05 -1.14 12.32
N PHE A 161 18.79 0.17 12.29
CA PHE A 161 18.96 1.03 13.47
C PHE A 161 17.77 0.92 14.43
N GLY A 162 16.56 0.71 13.92
CA GLY A 162 15.37 0.68 14.74
C GLY A 162 15.20 -0.64 15.49
N ALA A 163 15.67 -1.78 14.99
CA ALA A 163 15.46 -3.07 15.66
C ALA A 163 16.12 -3.17 17.05
N GLU A 164 17.34 -2.66 17.19
CA GLU A 164 18.05 -2.64 18.48
C GLU A 164 17.41 -1.65 19.47
N HIS A 165 16.83 -0.57 18.96
CA HIS A 165 16.22 0.49 19.76
C HIS A 165 14.72 0.26 20.01
N ALA A 166 14.04 -0.56 19.21
CA ALA A 166 12.59 -0.77 19.26
C ALA A 166 12.14 -1.31 20.62
N GLY A 167 12.87 -2.28 21.19
CA GLY A 167 12.59 -2.82 22.52
C GLY A 167 12.72 -1.77 23.62
N LYS A 168 13.83 -1.00 23.60
CA LYS A 168 14.07 0.09 24.57
C LYS A 168 13.03 1.21 24.45
N ILE A 169 12.63 1.55 23.23
CA ILE A 169 11.60 2.57 22.97
C ILE A 169 10.26 2.11 23.57
N ILE A 170 9.86 0.85 23.38
CA ILE A 170 8.63 0.33 23.99
C ILE A 170 8.71 0.36 25.51
N GLU A 171 9.83 -0.07 26.10
CA GLU A 171 10.00 -0.08 27.56
C GLU A 171 9.96 1.34 28.15
N MET A 172 10.37 2.36 27.38
CA MET A 172 10.28 3.77 27.76
C MET A 172 8.90 4.38 27.53
N LEU A 173 8.06 3.77 26.68
CA LEU A 173 6.73 4.30 26.37
C LEU A 173 5.75 3.95 27.50
N PRO A 174 4.98 4.93 28.02
CA PRO A 174 3.91 4.65 28.97
C PRO A 174 2.89 3.69 28.36
N LYS A 175 2.37 2.76 29.17
CA LYS A 175 1.35 1.79 28.73
C LYS A 175 0.16 2.47 28.03
N GLN A 176 -0.25 3.65 28.51
CA GLN A 176 -1.31 4.44 27.90
C GLN A 176 -1.05 4.82 26.43
N VAL A 177 0.21 5.04 26.05
CA VAL A 177 0.59 5.35 24.66
C VAL A 177 0.53 4.09 23.79
N ILE A 178 1.00 2.95 24.30
CA ILE A 178 0.92 1.66 23.61
C ILE A 178 -0.54 1.25 23.40
N ASP A 179 -1.36 1.34 24.46
CA ASP A 179 -2.80 1.06 24.40
C ASP A 179 -3.50 2.02 23.41
N GLY A 180 -3.12 3.31 23.41
CA GLY A 180 -3.61 4.30 22.45
C GLY A 180 -3.25 3.97 21.00
N LEU A 181 -2.02 3.53 20.74
CA LEU A 181 -1.58 3.04 19.42
C LEU A 181 -2.37 1.78 19.01
N GLY A 182 -2.66 0.88 19.95
CA GLY A 182 -3.48 -0.30 19.71
C GLY A 182 -4.92 0.04 19.33
N VAL A 183 -5.56 0.98 20.03
CA VAL A 183 -6.92 1.46 19.71
C VAL A 183 -6.93 2.16 18.35
N ALA A 184 -5.98 3.07 18.10
CA ALA A 184 -5.86 3.76 16.83
C ALA A 184 -5.67 2.76 15.67
N GLY A 185 -4.72 1.83 15.81
CA GLY A 185 -4.45 0.77 14.84
C GLY A 185 -5.65 -0.16 14.61
N GLY A 186 -6.44 -0.46 15.65
CA GLY A 186 -7.66 -1.25 15.54
C GLY A 186 -8.80 -0.59 14.76
N ILE A 187 -8.84 0.75 14.74
CA ILE A 187 -9.84 1.52 13.97
C ILE A 187 -9.40 1.72 12.51
N MET A 188 -8.11 1.67 12.21
CA MET A 188 -7.56 1.92 10.87
C MET A 188 -8.17 1.06 9.75
N PRO A 189 -8.45 -0.26 9.94
CA PRO A 189 -9.17 -1.06 8.94
C PRO A 189 -10.54 -0.48 8.57
N ALA A 190 -11.30 0.01 9.56
CA ALA A 190 -12.61 0.61 9.32
C ALA A 190 -12.50 1.89 8.49
N ILE A 191 -11.44 2.68 8.70
CA ILE A 191 -11.13 3.86 7.88
C ILE A 191 -10.82 3.44 6.44
N GLY A 192 -9.99 2.41 6.25
CA GLY A 192 -9.68 1.85 4.92
C GLY A 192 -10.94 1.47 4.14
N PHE A 193 -11.85 0.72 4.77
CA PHE A 193 -13.14 0.37 4.17
C PHE A 193 -14.05 1.57 3.92
N ALA A 194 -14.07 2.56 4.82
CA ALA A 194 -14.86 3.78 4.64
C ALA A 194 -14.38 4.60 3.42
N VAL A 195 -13.07 4.70 3.20
CA VAL A 195 -12.51 5.38 2.02
C VAL A 195 -12.86 4.64 0.74
N LEU A 196 -12.70 3.30 0.70
CA LEU A 196 -13.17 2.49 -0.44
C LEU A 196 -14.63 2.73 -0.75
N MET A 197 -15.46 2.64 0.29
CA MET A 197 -16.89 2.81 0.16
C MET A 197 -17.23 4.20 -0.36
N LYS A 198 -16.57 5.25 0.14
CA LYS A 198 -16.76 6.62 -0.36
C LYS A 198 -16.44 6.75 -1.86
N ILE A 199 -15.42 6.04 -2.35
CA ILE A 199 -15.03 6.06 -3.76
C ILE A 199 -16.01 5.26 -4.62
N MET A 200 -16.49 4.11 -4.13
CA MET A 200 -17.33 3.18 -4.90
C MET A 200 -18.83 3.45 -4.80
N MET A 201 -19.30 4.06 -3.70
CA MET A 201 -20.72 4.17 -3.38
C MET A 201 -21.41 5.15 -4.33
N LYS A 202 -22.42 4.64 -5.02
CA LYS A 202 -23.41 5.42 -5.76
C LYS A 202 -24.77 5.19 -5.10
N ASN A 203 -25.70 6.14 -5.29
CA ASN A 203 -27.05 6.03 -4.71
C ASN A 203 -27.75 4.69 -5.08
N VAL A 204 -27.48 4.17 -6.28
CA VAL A 204 -28.01 2.90 -6.79
C VAL A 204 -27.47 1.68 -6.03
N TYR A 205 -26.28 1.79 -5.41
CA TYR A 205 -25.63 0.68 -4.71
C TYR A 205 -25.94 0.60 -3.20
N ILE A 206 -26.61 1.62 -2.65
CA ILE A 206 -27.01 1.66 -1.23
C ILE A 206 -27.84 0.43 -0.81
N PRO A 207 -28.84 -0.03 -1.59
CA PRO A 207 -29.60 -1.24 -1.22
C PRO A 207 -28.73 -2.50 -1.13
N TYR A 208 -27.77 -2.67 -2.05
CA TYR A 208 -26.84 -3.80 -2.03
C TYR A 208 -25.92 -3.76 -0.81
N PHE A 209 -25.49 -2.55 -0.41
CA PHE A 209 -24.72 -2.35 0.81
C PHE A 209 -25.50 -2.76 2.07
N ILE A 210 -26.77 -2.35 2.19
CA ILE A 210 -27.63 -2.72 3.33
C ILE A 210 -27.80 -4.24 3.41
N LEU A 211 -28.02 -4.92 2.28
CA LEU A 211 -28.11 -6.37 2.23
C LEU A 211 -26.81 -7.05 2.69
N GLY A 212 -25.66 -6.57 2.21
CA GLY A 212 -24.36 -7.05 2.65
C GLY A 212 -24.12 -6.83 4.15
N PHE A 213 -24.54 -5.67 4.69
CA PHE A 213 -24.44 -5.36 6.11
C PHE A 213 -25.30 -6.31 6.95
N VAL A 214 -26.54 -6.58 6.56
CA VAL A 214 -27.40 -7.55 7.27
C VAL A 214 -26.79 -8.96 7.20
N ALA A 215 -26.27 -9.36 6.05
CA ALA A 215 -25.60 -10.65 5.87
C ALA A 215 -24.35 -10.82 6.76
N ALA A 216 -23.56 -9.76 6.92
CA ALA A 216 -22.37 -9.77 7.75
C ALA A 216 -22.69 -9.65 9.25
N ALA A 217 -23.50 -8.68 9.64
CA ALA A 217 -23.72 -8.32 11.05
C ALA A 217 -24.73 -9.23 11.75
N TRP A 218 -25.78 -9.69 11.05
CA TRP A 218 -26.88 -10.46 11.64
C TRP A 218 -26.81 -11.93 11.28
N LEU A 219 -26.53 -12.26 10.02
CA LEU A 219 -26.41 -13.65 9.58
C LEU A 219 -25.01 -14.23 9.82
N GLN A 220 -24.03 -13.40 10.21
CA GLN A 220 -22.64 -13.79 10.49
C GLN A 220 -22.01 -14.66 9.39
N LEU A 221 -22.39 -14.39 8.14
CA LEU A 221 -21.89 -15.17 7.01
C LEU A 221 -20.41 -14.86 6.75
N PRO A 222 -19.60 -15.86 6.38
CA PRO A 222 -18.22 -15.63 5.97
C PRO A 222 -18.13 -14.63 4.82
N VAL A 223 -17.12 -13.76 4.84
CA VAL A 223 -16.91 -12.73 3.80
C VAL A 223 -16.91 -13.36 2.39
N LEU A 224 -16.33 -14.55 2.24
CA LEU A 224 -16.30 -15.27 0.96
C LEU A 224 -17.70 -15.66 0.47
N ALA A 225 -18.60 -16.07 1.38
CA ALA A 225 -19.97 -16.43 1.03
C ALA A 225 -20.78 -15.20 0.59
N ILE A 226 -20.62 -14.08 1.31
CA ILE A 226 -21.25 -12.80 0.95
C ILE A 226 -20.73 -12.32 -0.41
N ALA A 227 -19.42 -12.39 -0.64
CA ALA A 227 -18.80 -12.02 -1.90
C ALA A 227 -19.32 -12.87 -3.07
N ALA A 228 -19.38 -14.19 -2.92
CA ALA A 228 -19.91 -15.09 -3.96
C ALA A 228 -21.37 -14.78 -4.30
N ALA A 229 -22.22 -14.55 -3.29
CA ALA A 229 -23.61 -14.15 -3.49
C ALA A 229 -23.72 -12.78 -4.18
N ALA A 230 -22.90 -11.81 -3.78
CA ALA A 230 -22.85 -10.48 -4.41
C ALA A 230 -22.39 -10.55 -5.87
N THR A 231 -21.40 -11.39 -6.18
CA THR A 231 -20.96 -11.64 -7.56
C THR A 231 -22.08 -12.27 -8.39
N ALA A 232 -22.81 -13.24 -7.86
CA ALA A 232 -23.96 -13.82 -8.56
C ALA A 232 -25.04 -12.77 -8.86
N MET A 233 -25.37 -11.91 -7.88
CA MET A 233 -26.30 -10.79 -8.08
C MET A 233 -25.80 -9.81 -9.15
N ALA A 234 -24.51 -9.47 -9.14
CA ALA A 234 -23.90 -8.58 -10.13
C ALA A 234 -23.94 -9.17 -11.54
N ILE A 235 -23.69 -10.47 -11.70
CA ILE A 235 -23.80 -11.17 -12.99
C ILE A 235 -25.25 -11.14 -13.49
N ILE A 236 -26.22 -11.41 -12.61
CA ILE A 236 -27.65 -11.37 -12.97
C ILE A 236 -28.06 -9.96 -13.40
N ASP A 237 -27.65 -8.92 -12.67
CA ASP A 237 -27.94 -7.52 -13.02
C ASP A 237 -27.30 -7.13 -14.36
N TYR A 238 -26.04 -7.55 -14.59
CA TYR A 238 -25.34 -7.34 -15.85
C TYR A 238 -26.05 -8.01 -17.04
N MET A 239 -26.49 -9.27 -16.88
CA MET A 239 -27.23 -9.99 -17.93
C MET A 239 -28.63 -9.41 -18.19
N ARG A 240 -29.25 -8.78 -17.19
CA ARG A 240 -30.58 -8.15 -17.30
C ARG A 240 -30.54 -6.77 -17.93
N LYS A 241 -29.44 -6.04 -17.82
CA LYS A 241 -29.16 -4.86 -18.64
C LYS A 241 -28.87 -5.32 -20.07
N GLY A 242 -29.93 -5.68 -20.80
CA GLY A 242 -29.87 -5.95 -22.22
C GLY A 242 -29.18 -4.78 -22.94
N THR A 243 -28.41 -5.09 -23.97
CA THR A 243 -27.60 -4.20 -24.82
C THR A 243 -28.20 -2.80 -25.00
N GLU A 244 -27.99 -1.90 -24.05
CA GLU A 244 -28.15 -0.48 -24.30
C GLU A 244 -26.96 -0.11 -25.19
N THR A 245 -27.23 0.08 -26.47
CA THR A 245 -26.30 0.72 -27.40
C THR A 245 -25.92 2.06 -26.78
N VAL A 246 -24.71 2.13 -26.23
CA VAL A 246 -24.11 3.38 -25.79
C VAL A 246 -23.98 4.24 -27.05
N GLU A 247 -24.88 5.18 -27.25
CA GLU A 247 -24.64 6.28 -28.17
C GLU A 247 -23.42 7.03 -27.64
N VAL A 248 -22.30 6.81 -28.31
CA VAL A 248 -21.08 7.60 -28.10
C VAL A 248 -21.44 9.04 -28.48
N LYS A 249 -21.76 9.87 -27.48
CA LYS A 249 -21.75 11.32 -27.67
C LYS A 249 -20.35 11.67 -28.17
N LYS A 250 -20.25 12.11 -29.42
CA LYS A 250 -19.04 12.76 -29.94
C LYS A 250 -18.73 13.91 -28.99
N GLU A 251 -17.63 13.81 -28.27
CA GLU A 251 -17.02 14.96 -27.62
C GLU A 251 -16.68 15.94 -28.73
N GLU A 252 -17.35 17.10 -28.76
CA GLU A 252 -16.87 18.25 -29.49
C GLU A 252 -15.55 18.65 -28.84
N PHE A 253 -14.45 18.32 -29.51
CA PHE A 253 -13.15 18.91 -29.23
C PHE A 253 -13.28 20.41 -29.53
N GLU A 254 -13.47 21.20 -28.48
CA GLU A 254 -13.28 22.64 -28.55
C GLU A 254 -11.76 22.86 -28.61
N ASP A 255 -11.25 23.08 -29.84
CA ASP A 255 -9.88 23.53 -30.10
C ASP A 255 -9.68 24.89 -29.44
N GLY A 256 -9.23 24.86 -28.18
CA GLY A 256 -8.73 26.02 -27.47
C GLY A 256 -7.34 26.39 -27.99
N ILE A 257 -7.29 27.28 -28.97
CA ILE A 257 -6.13 28.12 -29.25
C ILE A 257 -5.79 28.94 -28.00
#